data_AF-A0A7C1QYL4-F1
#
_entry.id   AF-A0A7C1QYL4-F1
#
_cell.length_a   1.000
_cell.length_b   1.000
_cell.length_c   1.000
_cell.angle_alpha   90.00
_cell.angle_beta   90.00
_cell.angle_gamma   90.00
#
_symmetry.space_group_name_H-M   'P 1'
#
loop_
_entity.id
_entity.type
_entity.pdbx_description
1 polymer ?
#
loop_
_entity_poly.entity_id
_entity_poly.type
_entity_poly.pdbx_seq_one_letter_code
_entity_poly.pdbx_strand_id
1 'polypeptide(L)'
;MKMKKVIMAHLLILIVVAAGCLFKPPAEVRFSIDRTVVAPAGTLHVVVFVNNTGKVGLTGATLVLSDDSFQILQEPKFPDVLSVGQSVQLVWILKAPPKPGVYTLKLSLELTDELKRSWTGFYGQFRVSVSNDAGPPNEIGLEIGGPETLHGGETSTITVTINNKLETRIELVDITLDLLDGMKMVSADTLPESIGSK
;
A
#
# COMPACT_ATOMS: atom_id res chain seq x y z
N MET A 1 37.08 -43.34 -25.57
CA MET A 1 35.73 -43.58 -24.99
C MET A 1 35.46 -42.88 -23.65
N LYS A 2 36.49 -42.58 -22.81
CA LYS A 2 36.32 -41.86 -21.53
C LYS A 2 35.97 -40.36 -21.67
N MET A 3 36.53 -39.67 -22.68
CA MET A 3 36.35 -38.22 -22.88
C MET A 3 34.91 -37.82 -23.25
N LYS A 4 34.21 -38.63 -24.05
CA LYS A 4 32.78 -38.40 -24.40
C LYS A 4 31.85 -38.48 -23.19
N LYS A 5 32.13 -39.36 -22.22
CA LYS A 5 31.32 -39.50 -21.00
C LYS A 5 31.46 -38.30 -20.07
N VAL A 6 32.66 -37.72 -19.98
CA VAL A 6 32.91 -36.52 -19.16
C VAL A 6 32.20 -35.30 -19.75
N ILE A 7 32.34 -35.07 -21.06
CA ILE A 7 31.66 -33.95 -21.76
C ILE A 7 30.13 -34.08 -21.64
N MET A 8 29.59 -35.29 -21.79
CA MET A 8 28.15 -35.55 -21.68
C MET A 8 27.62 -35.32 -20.25
N ALA A 9 28.40 -35.67 -19.22
CA ALA A 9 28.03 -35.40 -17.83
C ALA A 9 28.02 -33.88 -17.52
N HIS A 10 28.99 -33.13 -18.05
CA HIS A 10 29.05 -31.67 -17.85
C HIS A 10 27.91 -30.96 -18.58
N LEU A 11 27.56 -31.42 -19.79
CA LEU A 11 26.43 -30.90 -20.55
C LEU A 11 25.10 -31.16 -19.82
N LEU A 12 24.93 -32.35 -19.23
CA LEU A 12 23.72 -32.70 -18.47
C LEU A 12 23.57 -31.82 -17.21
N ILE A 13 24.66 -31.59 -16.47
CA ILE A 13 24.67 -30.69 -15.32
C ILE A 13 24.34 -29.25 -15.75
N LEU A 14 24.91 -28.77 -16.86
CA LEU A 14 24.64 -27.44 -17.39
C LEU A 14 23.15 -27.27 -17.77
N ILE A 15 22.54 -28.28 -18.38
CA ILE A 15 21.12 -28.28 -18.74
C ILE A 15 20.22 -28.28 -17.49
N VAL A 16 20.56 -29.08 -16.47
CA VAL A 16 19.78 -29.14 -15.21
C VAL A 16 19.84 -27.83 -14.43
N VAL A 17 21.00 -27.18 -14.41
CA VAL A 17 21.20 -25.87 -13.77
C VAL A 17 20.48 -24.77 -14.57
N ALA A 18 20.62 -24.77 -15.90
CA ALA A 18 19.96 -23.78 -16.77
C ALA A 18 18.43 -23.93 -16.79
N ALA A 19 17.89 -25.14 -16.62
CA ALA A 19 16.46 -25.41 -16.55
C ALA A 19 15.82 -25.08 -15.19
N GLY A 20 16.59 -24.60 -14.21
CA GLY A 20 16.05 -24.19 -12.90
C GLY A 20 15.48 -25.33 -12.05
N CYS A 21 15.71 -26.60 -12.44
CA CYS A 21 15.22 -27.79 -11.72
C CYS A 21 15.89 -28.01 -10.36
N LEU A 22 16.90 -27.20 -10.00
CA LEU A 22 17.64 -27.40 -8.76
C LEU A 22 16.98 -26.72 -7.55
N PHE A 23 16.27 -25.60 -7.73
CA PHE A 23 15.60 -24.90 -6.62
C PHE A 23 14.46 -24.01 -7.14
N LYS A 24 13.22 -24.49 -7.02
CA LYS A 24 12.02 -23.67 -7.27
C LYS A 24 11.54 -23.10 -5.93
N PRO A 25 11.40 -21.76 -5.78
CA PRO A 25 10.87 -21.19 -4.55
C PRO A 25 9.44 -21.71 -4.29
N PRO A 26 9.07 -21.89 -3.01
CA PRO A 26 7.79 -22.48 -2.62
C PRO A 26 6.59 -21.58 -2.94
N ALA A 27 6.84 -20.29 -3.18
CA ALA A 27 5.84 -19.30 -3.55
C ALA A 27 6.48 -18.19 -4.38
N GLU A 28 5.65 -17.49 -5.13
CA GLU A 28 5.94 -16.16 -5.65
C GLU A 28 5.29 -15.13 -4.71
N VAL A 29 6.09 -14.18 -4.24
CA VAL A 29 5.64 -13.15 -3.28
C VAL A 29 5.89 -11.78 -3.87
N ARG A 30 4.90 -10.90 -3.80
CA ARG A 30 5.00 -9.50 -4.22
C ARG A 30 4.56 -8.59 -3.09
N PHE A 31 5.34 -7.57 -2.82
CA PHE A 31 5.06 -6.57 -1.80
C PHE A 31 4.61 -5.27 -2.45
N SER A 32 3.70 -4.57 -1.79
CA SER A 32 3.27 -3.22 -2.14
C SER A 32 2.85 -2.47 -0.88
N ILE A 33 2.85 -1.14 -0.97
CA ILE A 33 2.36 -0.25 0.09
C ILE A 33 1.32 0.68 -0.49
N ASP A 34 0.33 1.06 0.32
CA ASP A 34 -0.74 1.97 -0.11
C ASP A 34 -0.23 3.40 -0.35
N ARG A 35 0.72 3.86 0.47
CA ARG A 35 1.28 5.21 0.40
C ARG A 35 2.73 5.26 0.85
N THR A 36 3.50 6.18 0.26
CA THR A 36 4.91 6.45 0.62
C THR A 36 5.09 7.67 1.50
N VAL A 37 4.03 8.44 1.78
CA VAL A 37 4.06 9.64 2.63
C VAL A 37 3.03 9.48 3.74
N VAL A 38 3.45 9.63 4.99
CA VAL A 38 2.63 9.38 6.18
C VAL A 38 2.88 10.42 7.26
N ALA A 39 1.88 10.69 8.09
CA ALA A 39 2.04 11.54 9.27
C ALA A 39 2.89 10.83 10.35
N PRO A 40 3.52 11.58 11.27
CA PRO A 40 4.22 10.98 12.40
C PRO A 40 3.28 10.13 13.24
N ALA A 41 3.71 8.92 13.60
CA ALA A 41 2.88 7.93 14.28
C ALA A 41 1.60 7.52 13.52
N GLY A 42 1.45 7.93 12.25
CA GLY A 42 0.36 7.52 11.36
C GLY A 42 0.45 6.05 10.96
N THR A 43 -0.54 5.59 10.21
CA THR A 43 -0.61 4.20 9.75
C THR A 43 -0.28 4.08 8.26
N LEU A 44 0.26 2.93 7.89
CA LEU A 44 0.49 2.53 6.50
C LEU A 44 0.07 1.07 6.31
N HIS A 45 -0.38 0.74 5.10
CA HIS A 45 -0.84 -0.60 4.78
C HIS A 45 0.19 -1.29 3.90
N VAL A 46 0.72 -2.42 4.37
CA VAL A 46 1.58 -3.29 3.57
C VAL A 46 0.72 -4.40 3.00
N VAL A 47 0.59 -4.42 1.68
CA VAL A 47 -0.14 -5.43 0.93
C VAL A 47 0.85 -6.43 0.36
N VAL A 48 0.71 -7.70 0.76
CA VAL A 48 1.54 -8.80 0.29
C VAL A 48 0.68 -9.78 -0.49
N PHE A 49 1.02 -9.96 -1.76
CA PHE A 49 0.42 -10.98 -2.60
C PHE A 49 1.29 -12.23 -2.55
N VAL A 50 0.68 -13.37 -2.21
CA VAL A 50 1.34 -14.67 -2.12
C VAL A 50 0.67 -15.63 -3.10
N ASN A 51 1.45 -16.18 -4.03
CA ASN A 51 1.02 -17.23 -4.95
C ASN A 51 1.78 -18.53 -4.63
N ASN A 52 1.07 -19.57 -4.21
CA ASN A 52 1.70 -20.85 -3.86
C ASN A 52 2.12 -21.61 -5.13
N THR A 53 3.40 -21.59 -5.46
CA THR A 53 3.98 -22.28 -6.62
C THR A 53 4.71 -23.58 -6.25
N GLY A 54 4.63 -23.97 -4.98
CA GLY A 54 5.36 -25.06 -4.38
C GLY A 54 4.76 -26.44 -4.66
N LYS A 55 5.05 -27.40 -3.79
CA LYS A 55 4.56 -28.79 -3.89
C LYS A 55 3.54 -29.16 -2.80
N VAL A 56 3.42 -28.34 -1.77
CA VAL A 56 2.57 -28.56 -0.58
C VAL A 56 1.79 -27.28 -0.27
N GLY A 57 0.73 -27.40 0.51
CA GLY A 57 -0.02 -26.24 0.98
C GLY A 57 0.80 -25.36 1.92
N LEU A 58 0.49 -24.06 1.93
CA LEU A 58 1.00 -23.12 2.94
C LEU A 58 -0.06 -22.96 4.04
N THR A 59 0.38 -22.83 5.28
CA THR A 59 -0.51 -22.76 6.47
C THR A 59 -0.29 -21.51 7.31
N GLY A 60 0.73 -20.70 6.98
CA GLY A 60 0.98 -19.45 7.70
C GLY A 60 1.88 -18.50 6.93
N ALA A 61 1.79 -17.23 7.28
CA ALA A 61 2.64 -16.17 6.79
C ALA A 61 2.95 -15.19 7.93
N THR A 62 4.23 -14.97 8.20
CA THR A 62 4.70 -14.04 9.22
C THR A 62 5.50 -12.94 8.55
N LEU A 63 5.11 -11.68 8.77
CA LEU A 63 5.86 -10.52 8.32
C LEU A 63 6.89 -10.14 9.37
N VAL A 64 8.15 -10.04 8.97
CA VAL A 64 9.27 -9.65 9.82
C VAL A 64 9.83 -8.32 9.33
N LEU A 65 9.93 -7.35 10.24
CA LEU A 65 10.54 -6.05 9.97
C LEU A 65 12.04 -6.12 10.29
N SER A 66 12.88 -5.55 9.43
CA SER A 66 14.34 -5.57 9.65
C SER A 66 14.81 -4.55 10.68
N ASP A 67 13.98 -3.55 10.98
CA ASP A 67 14.25 -2.51 11.98
C ASP A 67 12.99 -2.22 12.81
N ASP A 68 13.19 -1.55 13.94
CA ASP A 68 12.19 -1.22 14.95
C ASP A 68 11.55 0.16 14.75
N SER A 69 11.88 0.84 13.64
CA SER A 69 11.33 2.16 13.33
C SER A 69 9.81 2.09 13.08
N PHE A 70 9.37 0.97 12.50
CA PHE A 70 7.96 0.68 12.23
C PHE A 70 7.45 -0.40 13.19
N GLN A 71 6.16 -0.34 13.53
CA GLN A 71 5.53 -1.33 14.43
C GLN A 71 4.34 -1.98 13.75
N ILE A 72 4.24 -3.31 13.81
CA ILE A 72 3.05 -4.02 13.35
C ILE A 72 1.92 -3.79 14.36
N LEU A 73 0.84 -3.18 13.91
CA LEU A 73 -0.37 -3.00 14.73
C LEU A 73 -1.37 -4.13 14.52
N GLN A 74 -1.44 -4.64 13.29
CA GLN A 74 -2.39 -5.69 12.93
C GLN A 74 -1.79 -6.63 11.90
N GLU A 75 -2.00 -7.92 12.15
CA GLU A 75 -1.68 -9.01 11.22
C GLU A 75 -2.97 -9.52 10.54
N PRO A 76 -2.91 -9.86 9.25
CA PRO A 76 -4.03 -10.45 8.54
C PRO A 76 -4.24 -11.91 8.97
N LYS A 77 -5.48 -12.39 8.89
CA LYS A 77 -5.77 -13.81 9.04
C LYS A 77 -5.32 -14.56 7.79
N PHE A 78 -4.36 -15.47 7.95
CA PHE A 78 -3.98 -16.39 6.89
C PHE A 78 -5.07 -17.48 6.71
N PRO A 79 -5.38 -17.94 5.48
CA PRO A 79 -6.28 -19.07 5.28
C PRO A 79 -5.72 -20.33 5.94
N ASP A 80 -6.57 -21.25 6.41
CA ASP A 80 -6.11 -22.47 7.11
C ASP A 80 -5.11 -23.27 6.25
N VAL A 81 -5.39 -23.37 4.95
CA VAL A 81 -4.47 -23.91 3.94
C VAL A 81 -4.61 -23.10 2.65
N LEU A 82 -3.48 -22.59 2.13
CA LEU A 82 -3.36 -22.06 0.78
C LEU A 82 -2.81 -23.16 -0.14
N SER A 83 -3.70 -23.79 -0.91
CA SER A 83 -3.34 -24.89 -1.82
C SER A 83 -2.39 -24.47 -2.94
N VAL A 84 -1.67 -25.43 -3.53
CA VAL A 84 -0.77 -25.17 -4.67
C VAL A 84 -1.57 -24.63 -5.86
N GLY A 85 -1.03 -23.58 -6.50
CA GLY A 85 -1.66 -22.86 -7.60
C GLY A 85 -2.69 -21.81 -7.18
N GLN A 86 -2.97 -21.68 -5.87
CA GLN A 86 -3.83 -20.62 -5.34
C GLN A 86 -3.02 -19.40 -4.90
N SER A 87 -3.69 -18.26 -4.89
CA SER A 87 -3.11 -17.00 -4.45
C SER A 87 -3.97 -16.32 -3.39
N VAL A 88 -3.34 -15.54 -2.53
CA VAL A 88 -4.00 -14.74 -1.50
C VAL A 88 -3.34 -13.37 -1.39
N GLN A 89 -4.15 -12.36 -1.07
CA GLN A 89 -3.69 -11.01 -0.74
C GLN A 89 -3.85 -10.79 0.76
N LEU A 90 -2.77 -10.40 1.41
CA LEU A 90 -2.67 -10.23 2.86
C LEU A 90 -2.30 -8.78 3.15
N VAL A 91 -2.95 -8.17 4.15
CA VAL A 91 -2.75 -6.76 4.48
C VAL A 91 -2.33 -6.61 5.94
N TRP A 92 -1.12 -6.11 6.16
CA TRP A 92 -0.62 -5.70 7.48
C TRP A 92 -0.81 -4.21 7.67
N ILE A 93 -1.16 -3.81 8.88
CA ILE A 93 -1.22 -2.40 9.28
C ILE A 93 0.01 -2.10 10.12
N LEU A 94 0.85 -1.19 9.65
CA LEU A 94 2.03 -0.73 10.38
C LEU A 94 1.84 0.69 10.89
N LYS A 95 2.40 0.98 12.06
CA LYS A 95 2.58 2.32 12.61
C LYS A 95 3.92 2.89 12.15
N ALA A 96 3.88 4.10 11.63
CA ALA A 96 5.06 4.86 11.24
C ALA A 96 5.83 5.41 12.46
N PRO A 97 7.12 5.72 12.30
CA PRO A 97 7.91 6.40 13.33
C PRO A 97 7.25 7.72 13.79
N PRO A 98 7.39 8.11 15.07
CA PRO A 98 6.87 9.38 15.58
C PRO A 98 7.72 10.59 15.20
N LYS A 99 8.93 10.38 14.68
CA LYS A 99 9.83 11.46 14.26
C LYS A 99 9.68 11.66 12.74
N PRO A 100 9.49 12.90 12.27
CA PRO A 100 9.55 13.20 10.85
C PRO A 100 10.93 12.84 10.27
N GLY A 101 10.94 12.38 9.02
CA GLY A 101 12.15 11.94 8.35
C GLY A 101 11.87 10.97 7.21
N VAL A 102 12.93 10.58 6.50
CA VAL A 102 12.85 9.59 5.43
C VAL A 102 13.39 8.26 5.93
N TYR A 103 12.55 7.25 5.91
CA TYR A 103 12.82 5.92 6.43
C TYR A 103 12.85 4.89 5.29
N THR A 104 13.66 3.85 5.46
CA THR A 104 13.68 2.71 4.55
C THR A 104 13.01 1.54 5.25
N LEU A 105 11.75 1.27 4.89
CA LEU A 105 11.02 0.12 5.39
C LEU A 105 11.54 -1.15 4.69
N LYS A 106 12.29 -1.97 5.43
CA LYS A 106 12.76 -3.29 4.97
C LYS A 106 11.96 -4.38 5.65
N LEU A 107 11.40 -5.26 4.85
CA LEU A 107 10.51 -6.32 5.31
C LEU A 107 10.84 -7.64 4.66
N SER A 108 10.64 -8.73 5.40
CA SER A 108 10.75 -10.09 4.92
C SER A 108 9.51 -10.88 5.28
N LEU A 109 9.09 -11.78 4.39
CA LEU A 109 8.00 -12.71 4.67
C LEU A 109 8.56 -14.10 4.96
N GLU A 110 8.10 -14.70 6.04
CA GLU A 110 8.32 -16.11 6.33
C GLU A 110 7.03 -16.89 6.09
N LEU A 111 7.08 -17.90 5.24
CA LEU A 111 5.93 -18.75 4.92
C LEU A 111 6.09 -20.12 5.56
N THR A 112 5.06 -20.60 6.24
CA THR A 112 5.07 -21.93 6.87
C THR A 112 4.24 -22.90 6.03
N ASP A 113 4.79 -24.07 5.72
CA ASP A 113 4.08 -25.11 4.99
C ASP A 113 3.35 -26.13 5.90
N GLU A 114 2.56 -27.01 5.29
CA GLU A 114 1.85 -28.09 5.99
C GLU A 114 2.78 -29.06 6.73
N LEU A 115 4.02 -29.19 6.27
CA LEU A 115 5.07 -30.01 6.89
C LEU A 115 5.80 -29.24 8.02
N LYS A 116 5.29 -28.08 8.42
CA LYS A 116 5.84 -27.21 9.46
C LYS A 116 7.25 -26.71 9.16
N ARG A 117 7.62 -26.61 7.88
CA ARG A 117 8.87 -25.98 7.45
C ARG A 117 8.64 -24.50 7.18
N SER A 118 9.57 -23.68 7.64
CA SER A 118 9.58 -22.24 7.36
C SER A 118 10.42 -21.95 6.12
N TRP A 119 9.85 -21.15 5.24
CA TRP A 119 10.46 -20.70 4.00
C TRP A 119 10.70 -19.20 4.06
N THR A 120 11.96 -18.82 3.91
CA THR A 120 12.42 -17.43 3.94
C THR A 120 12.96 -17.03 2.57
N GLY A 121 13.48 -15.81 2.45
CA GLY A 121 14.06 -15.31 1.19
C GLY A 121 13.14 -14.39 0.38
N PHE A 122 11.97 -14.05 0.93
CA PHE A 122 11.05 -13.08 0.33
C PHE A 122 11.29 -11.72 0.98
N TYR A 123 11.80 -10.76 0.20
CA TYR A 123 12.17 -9.44 0.69
C TYR A 123 11.42 -8.33 -0.05
N GLY A 124 11.04 -7.29 0.69
CA GLY A 124 10.51 -6.04 0.16
C GLY A 124 11.23 -4.86 0.80
N GLN A 125 11.41 -3.80 0.02
CA GLN A 125 12.01 -2.57 0.50
C GLN A 125 11.29 -1.37 -0.07
N PHE A 126 10.89 -0.44 0.79
CA PHE A 126 10.18 0.77 0.43
C PHE A 126 10.83 1.98 1.09
N ARG A 127 10.77 3.13 0.40
CA ARG A 127 11.18 4.41 0.96
C ARG A 127 9.93 5.16 1.40
N VAL A 128 9.82 5.44 2.70
CA VAL A 128 8.65 6.08 3.32
C VAL A 128 9.08 7.42 3.90
N SER A 129 8.36 8.48 3.57
CA SER A 129 8.56 9.83 4.10
C SER A 129 7.55 10.10 5.20
N VAL A 130 8.04 10.29 6.42
CA VAL A 130 7.23 10.74 7.55
C VAL A 130 7.30 12.26 7.59
N SER A 131 6.18 12.94 7.38
CA SER A 131 6.10 14.40 7.34
C SER A 131 4.93 14.93 8.15
N ASN A 132 5.11 16.06 8.84
CA ASN A 132 4.01 16.77 9.51
C ASN A 132 2.98 17.30 8.48
N ASP A 133 3.44 17.58 7.27
CA ASP A 133 2.62 18.01 6.14
C ASP A 133 2.02 16.84 5.36
N ALA A 134 2.20 15.61 5.85
CA ALA A 134 1.44 14.48 5.36
C ALA A 134 -0.02 14.68 5.78
N GLY A 135 -0.76 15.36 4.92
CA GLY A 135 -2.20 15.49 5.06
C GLY A 135 -2.87 14.11 5.08
N PRO A 136 -4.17 14.05 5.42
CA PRO A 136 -4.97 12.91 4.99
C PRO A 136 -4.68 12.69 3.50
N PRO A 137 -4.71 11.44 3.01
CA PRO A 137 -4.42 11.18 1.61
C PRO A 137 -5.32 12.07 0.76
N ASN A 138 -4.92 12.32 -0.49
CA ASN A 138 -5.61 13.23 -1.42
C ASN A 138 -6.99 12.64 -1.86
N GLU A 139 -7.81 12.35 -0.86
CA GLU A 139 -9.04 11.57 -0.78
C GLU A 139 -10.26 12.47 -0.93
N ILE A 140 -10.08 13.78 -0.76
CA ILE A 140 -11.10 14.78 -1.06
C ILE A 140 -10.56 15.67 -2.17
N GLY A 141 -11.21 15.65 -3.34
CA GLY A 141 -10.95 16.62 -4.40
C GLY A 141 -11.71 17.92 -4.12
N LEU A 142 -11.07 19.06 -4.33
CA LEU A 142 -11.69 20.38 -4.23
C LEU A 142 -11.48 21.12 -5.54
N GLU A 143 -12.56 21.55 -6.17
CA GLU A 143 -12.52 22.42 -7.35
C GLU A 143 -13.33 23.68 -7.04
N ILE A 144 -12.75 24.85 -7.30
CA ILE A 144 -13.39 26.14 -7.07
C ILE A 144 -13.57 26.81 -8.43
N GLY A 145 -14.82 27.07 -8.79
CA GLY A 145 -15.20 27.81 -9.99
C GLY A 145 -15.72 29.20 -9.61
N GLY A 146 -15.27 30.23 -10.32
CA GLY A 146 -15.71 31.60 -10.11
C GLY A 146 -15.16 32.52 -11.20
N PRO A 147 -15.57 33.80 -11.22
CA PRO A 147 -15.03 34.76 -12.17
C PRO A 147 -13.57 35.09 -11.85
N GLU A 148 -12.74 35.31 -12.88
CA GLU A 148 -11.35 35.75 -12.71
C GLU A 148 -11.26 37.20 -12.23
N THR A 149 -12.27 38.02 -12.53
CA THR A 149 -12.37 39.43 -12.15
C THR A 149 -13.77 39.76 -11.65
N LEU A 150 -13.85 40.58 -10.59
CA LEU A 150 -15.11 41.07 -10.04
C LEU A 150 -14.98 42.58 -9.80
N HIS A 151 -15.95 43.36 -10.27
CA HIS A 151 -15.96 44.80 -10.01
C HIS A 151 -16.79 45.14 -8.76
N GLY A 152 -16.46 46.27 -8.14
CA GLY A 152 -17.16 46.74 -6.96
C GLY A 152 -18.65 46.98 -7.25
N GLY A 153 -19.53 46.38 -6.44
CA GLY A 153 -20.99 46.45 -6.60
C GLY A 153 -21.60 45.28 -7.37
N GLU A 154 -20.78 44.41 -7.97
CA GLU A 154 -21.25 43.20 -8.63
C GLU A 154 -21.39 42.05 -7.63
N THR A 155 -22.37 41.17 -7.88
CA THR A 155 -22.52 39.90 -7.17
C THR A 155 -22.20 38.78 -8.14
N SER A 156 -21.40 37.81 -7.69
CA SER A 156 -21.07 36.63 -8.48
C SER A 156 -21.14 35.37 -7.64
N THR A 157 -21.38 34.25 -8.31
CA THR A 157 -21.50 32.93 -7.70
C THR A 157 -20.15 32.23 -7.73
N ILE A 158 -19.69 31.80 -6.56
CA ILE A 158 -18.54 30.89 -6.42
C ILE A 158 -19.11 29.48 -6.26
N THR A 159 -18.69 28.57 -7.12
CA THR A 159 -19.05 27.15 -7.06
C THR A 159 -17.90 26.38 -6.43
N VAL A 160 -18.16 25.70 -5.30
CA VAL A 160 -17.19 24.82 -4.64
C VAL A 160 -17.64 23.38 -4.85
N THR A 161 -16.86 22.61 -5.60
CA THR A 161 -17.12 21.19 -5.84
C THR A 161 -16.20 20.36 -4.95
N ILE A 162 -16.81 19.63 -4.01
CA ILE A 162 -16.12 18.70 -3.11
C ILE A 162 -16.38 17.28 -3.61
N ASN A 163 -15.32 16.55 -3.96
CA ASN A 163 -15.39 15.19 -4.47
C ASN A 163 -14.82 14.21 -3.45
N ASN A 164 -15.66 13.35 -2.89
CA ASN A 164 -15.23 12.27 -2.01
C ASN A 164 -14.67 11.10 -2.84
N LYS A 165 -13.36 10.88 -2.76
CA LYS A 165 -12.65 9.76 -3.41
C LYS A 165 -12.47 8.57 -2.47
N LEU A 166 -13.04 8.60 -1.27
CA LEU A 166 -13.04 7.47 -0.33
C LEU A 166 -14.10 6.44 -0.72
N GLU A 167 -13.85 5.19 -0.33
CA GLU A 167 -14.85 4.12 -0.39
C GLU A 167 -15.95 4.29 0.67
N THR A 168 -15.73 5.16 1.66
CA THR A 168 -16.65 5.44 2.77
C THR A 168 -17.28 6.82 2.63
N ARG A 169 -18.50 6.97 3.17
CA ARG A 169 -19.19 8.26 3.27
C ARG A 169 -18.42 9.20 4.21
N ILE A 170 -18.32 10.47 3.83
CA ILE A 170 -17.77 11.53 4.68
C ILE A 170 -18.87 12.49 5.14
N GLU A 171 -18.71 12.98 6.36
CA GLU A 171 -19.56 14.03 6.95
C GLU A 171 -18.92 15.39 6.69
N LEU A 172 -19.70 16.33 6.16
CA LEU A 172 -19.25 17.70 5.93
C LEU A 172 -19.67 18.55 7.12
N VAL A 173 -18.69 18.93 7.95
CA VAL A 173 -18.96 19.63 9.23
C VAL A 173 -19.16 21.13 9.02
N ASP A 174 -18.26 21.76 8.26
CA ASP A 174 -18.30 23.20 8.01
C ASP A 174 -17.55 23.58 6.72
N ILE A 175 -17.92 24.73 6.13
CA ILE A 175 -17.18 25.41 5.06
C ILE A 175 -17.03 26.88 5.45
N THR A 176 -15.80 27.29 5.72
CA THR A 176 -15.47 28.69 5.97
C THR A 176 -14.85 29.33 4.73
N LEU A 177 -15.32 30.53 4.36
CA LEU A 177 -14.70 31.35 3.32
C LEU A 177 -14.07 32.59 3.95
N ASP A 178 -12.75 32.74 3.76
CA ASP A 178 -12.05 33.96 4.12
C ASP A 178 -12.16 34.97 2.99
N LEU A 179 -13.02 35.98 3.19
CA LEU A 179 -13.26 37.04 2.22
C LEU A 179 -12.31 38.21 2.43
N LEU A 180 -11.89 38.84 1.34
CA LEU A 180 -11.07 40.07 1.37
C LEU A 180 -11.92 41.27 1.82
N ASP A 181 -11.26 42.30 2.33
CA ASP A 181 -11.91 43.53 2.79
C ASP A 181 -12.85 44.13 1.72
N GLY A 182 -14.09 44.40 2.13
CA GLY A 182 -15.16 44.93 1.27
C GLY A 182 -15.99 43.86 0.55
N MET A 183 -15.59 42.59 0.57
CA MET A 183 -16.41 41.47 0.10
C MET A 183 -17.36 41.00 1.21
N LYS A 184 -18.55 40.56 0.81
CA LYS A 184 -19.52 39.96 1.73
C LYS A 184 -20.22 38.79 1.05
N MET A 185 -20.48 37.74 1.81
CA MET A 185 -21.35 36.66 1.38
C MET A 185 -22.79 37.17 1.40
N VAL A 186 -23.43 37.19 0.23
CA VAL A 186 -24.83 37.64 0.11
C VAL A 186 -25.80 36.48 0.36
N SER A 187 -25.42 35.27 -0.07
CA SER A 187 -26.19 34.04 0.11
C SER A 187 -25.26 32.84 -0.03
N ALA A 188 -25.62 31.72 0.62
CA ALA A 188 -24.98 30.42 0.45
C ALA A 188 -26.07 29.34 0.37
N ASP A 189 -25.79 28.31 -0.42
CA ASP A 189 -26.66 27.13 -0.49
C ASP A 189 -26.53 26.30 0.80
N THR A 190 -27.58 25.55 1.13
CA THR A 190 -27.56 24.65 2.28
C THR A 190 -26.55 23.53 2.04
N LEU A 191 -25.64 23.34 2.99
CA LEU A 191 -24.65 22.27 2.93
C LEU A 191 -25.32 20.90 3.00
N PRO A 192 -24.88 19.92 2.20
CA PRO A 192 -25.34 18.55 2.34
C PRO A 192 -24.79 17.92 3.62
N GLU A 193 -25.62 17.20 4.38
CA GLU A 193 -25.20 16.52 5.61
C GLU A 193 -24.11 15.45 5.35
N SER A 194 -24.03 14.91 4.13
CA SER A 194 -23.01 13.93 3.76
C SER A 194 -22.68 13.92 2.27
N ILE A 195 -21.45 13.51 1.95
CA ILE A 195 -20.96 13.35 0.57
C ILE A 195 -20.70 11.86 0.32
N GLY A 196 -21.48 11.30 -0.61
CA GLY A 196 -21.34 9.89 -1.03
C GLY A 196 -20.04 9.63 -1.80
N SER A 197 -19.62 8.37 -1.84
CA SER A 197 -18.56 7.94 -2.76
C SER A 197 -19.08 7.94 -4.20
N LYS A 198 -18.18 8.18 -5.15
CA LYS A 198 -18.47 8.12 -6.59
C LYS A 198 -18.32 6.70 -7.12
#